data_AF-A0A349W6P2-F1
#
_entry.id   AF-A0A349W6P2-F1
#
_cell.length_a   1.000
_cell.length_b   1.000
_cell.length_c   1.000
_cell.angle_alpha   90.00
_cell.angle_beta   90.00
_cell.angle_gamma   90.00
#
_symmetry.space_group_name_H-M   'P 1'
#
loop_
_entity.id
_entity.type
_entity.pdbx_description
1 polymer ?
#
loop_
_entity_poly.entity_id
_entity_poly.type
_entity_poly.pdbx_seq_one_letter_code
_entity_poly.pdbx_strand_id
1 'polypeptide(L)'
;MSTKKQVGNRKAPAAPARSAFEKAATAAGLTAAPGKSAVENRYRGSVEGKTADTRFTGSLDMDAAFKQVEPEANRWDFGIGMRKPAKQEFAVWVEPHSASSLGEVKTILAKLDWLQGKLDQPEFRQLKALTDACAAQGHRRFHWMATARVGIRPGSREANMLAARGMNPPSTRVVI
;
A
#
# COMPACT_ATOMS: atom_id res chain seq x y z
N MET A 1 -30.74 12.63 55.94
CA MET A 1 -30.44 11.51 55.03
C MET A 1 -29.87 12.08 53.74
N SER A 2 -28.54 12.05 53.57
CA SER A 2 -27.86 12.57 52.36
C SER A 2 -27.45 11.41 51.47
N THR A 3 -28.06 11.30 50.30
CA THR A 3 -27.64 10.36 49.25
C THR A 3 -26.59 11.03 48.36
N LYS A 4 -25.32 10.63 48.55
CA LYS A 4 -24.24 10.95 47.61
C LYS A 4 -24.43 10.13 46.32
N LYS A 5 -24.71 10.82 45.22
CA LYS A 5 -24.67 10.25 43.86
C LYS A 5 -23.20 9.98 43.48
N GLN A 6 -22.84 8.70 43.34
CA GLN A 6 -21.56 8.29 42.76
C GLN A 6 -21.59 8.56 41.25
N VAL A 7 -20.74 9.46 40.79
CA VAL A 7 -20.50 9.68 39.35
C VAL A 7 -19.50 8.62 38.90
N GLY A 8 -20.00 7.63 38.16
CA GLY A 8 -19.17 6.58 37.57
C GLY A 8 -18.16 7.19 36.59
N ASN A 9 -16.87 7.02 36.89
CA ASN A 9 -15.76 7.46 36.06
C ASN A 9 -15.73 6.63 34.76
N ARG A 10 -16.35 7.12 33.68
CA ARG A 10 -16.23 6.50 32.35
C ARG A 10 -14.83 6.78 31.81
N LYS A 11 -13.96 5.78 31.92
CA LYS A 11 -12.65 5.76 31.26
C LYS A 11 -12.88 5.89 29.75
N ALA A 12 -12.31 6.91 29.11
CA ALA A 12 -12.31 7.03 27.66
C ALA A 12 -11.75 5.73 27.04
N PRO A 13 -12.32 5.22 25.94
CA PRO A 13 -11.77 4.03 25.30
C PRO A 13 -10.31 4.29 24.93
N ALA A 14 -9.44 3.34 25.29
CA ALA A 14 -8.03 3.40 24.90
C ALA A 14 -7.93 3.54 23.37
N ALA A 15 -6.99 4.36 22.90
CA ALA A 15 -6.71 4.44 21.47
C ALA A 15 -6.50 3.03 20.90
N PRO A 16 -7.07 2.70 19.73
CA PRO A 16 -6.93 1.38 19.15
C PRO A 16 -5.45 1.01 19.00
N ALA A 17 -5.12 -0.25 19.31
CA ALA A 17 -3.76 -0.73 19.17
C ALA A 17 -3.28 -0.59 17.72
N ARG A 18 -2.07 -0.05 17.51
CA ARG A 18 -1.47 0.09 16.18
C ARG A 18 -1.39 -1.25 15.46
N SER A 19 -1.68 -1.24 14.17
CA SER A 19 -1.62 -2.43 13.31
C SER A 19 -0.19 -2.95 13.11
N ALA A 20 -0.03 -4.16 12.57
CA ALA A 20 1.31 -4.67 12.26
C ALA A 20 1.97 -3.83 11.16
N PHE A 21 1.19 -3.33 10.20
CA PHE A 21 1.68 -2.44 9.16
C PHE A 21 2.18 -1.10 9.72
N GLU A 22 1.40 -0.46 10.61
CA GLU A 22 1.81 0.81 11.23
C GLU A 22 3.10 0.65 12.06
N LYS A 23 3.22 -0.47 12.78
CA LYS A 23 4.46 -0.80 13.52
C LYS A 23 5.64 -1.03 12.57
N ALA A 24 5.43 -1.75 11.48
CA ALA A 24 6.47 -2.00 10.47
C ALA A 24 6.94 -0.71 9.79
N ALA A 25 6.02 0.21 9.45
CA ALA A 25 6.37 1.51 8.90
C ALA A 25 7.17 2.35 9.91
N THR A 26 6.74 2.38 11.17
CA THR A 26 7.48 3.08 12.24
C THR A 26 8.89 2.52 12.40
N ALA A 27 9.06 1.19 12.33
CA ALA A 27 10.37 0.54 12.42
C ALA A 27 11.29 0.90 11.24
N ALA A 28 10.72 1.20 10.07
CA ALA A 28 11.46 1.70 8.90
C ALA A 28 11.72 3.22 8.94
N GLY A 29 11.39 3.90 10.05
CA GLY A 29 11.54 5.36 10.18
C GLY A 29 10.47 6.16 9.45
N LEU A 30 9.34 5.55 9.11
CA LEU A 30 8.27 6.14 8.30
C LEU A 30 7.02 6.41 9.14
N THR A 31 6.25 7.41 8.71
CA THR A 31 4.97 7.75 9.34
C THR A 31 3.82 7.11 8.57
N ALA A 32 3.20 6.08 9.15
CA ALA A 32 1.96 5.52 8.63
C ALA A 32 0.74 6.35 9.04
N ALA A 33 -0.28 6.35 8.18
CA ALA A 33 -1.57 6.97 8.42
C ALA A 33 -2.68 5.90 8.50
N PRO A 34 -3.75 6.11 9.29
CA PRO A 34 -4.79 5.11 9.50
C PRO A 34 -5.56 4.80 8.19
N GLY A 35 -5.92 3.53 8.00
CA GLY A 35 -6.70 3.09 6.84
C GLY A 35 -6.00 3.45 5.52
N LYS A 36 -6.68 4.19 4.63
CA LYS A 36 -6.12 4.67 3.34
C LYS A 36 -5.80 6.17 3.35
N SER A 37 -5.62 6.78 4.51
CA SER A 37 -5.52 8.24 4.62
C SER A 37 -4.23 8.84 4.03
N ALA A 38 -3.15 8.07 3.91
CA ALA A 38 -1.94 8.50 3.20
C ALA A 38 -2.12 8.49 1.67
N VAL A 39 -3.05 7.68 1.14
CA VAL A 39 -3.36 7.68 -0.29
C VAL A 39 -4.02 9.00 -0.65
N GLU A 40 -3.50 9.65 -1.69
CA GLU A 40 -4.02 10.92 -2.20
C GLU A 40 -5.53 10.82 -2.46
N ASN A 41 -6.28 11.87 -2.08
CA ASN A 41 -7.75 11.82 -2.04
C ASN A 41 -8.37 11.41 -3.38
N ARG A 42 -7.80 11.87 -4.51
CA ARG A 42 -8.29 11.54 -5.85
C ARG A 42 -8.18 10.05 -6.23
N TYR A 43 -7.26 9.31 -5.60
CA TYR A 43 -7.06 7.88 -5.86
C TYR A 43 -7.68 6.97 -4.81
N ARG A 44 -7.96 7.50 -3.62
CA ARG A 44 -8.44 6.74 -2.47
C ARG A 44 -9.71 5.93 -2.77
N GLY A 45 -10.62 6.48 -3.58
CA GLY A 45 -11.85 5.80 -3.99
C GLY A 45 -11.62 4.60 -4.91
N SER A 46 -10.51 4.57 -5.65
CA SER A 46 -10.17 3.51 -6.61
C SER A 46 -9.41 2.33 -6.00
N VAL A 47 -9.07 2.40 -4.70
CA VAL A 47 -8.49 1.28 -3.94
C VAL A 47 -9.60 0.62 -3.13
N GLU A 48 -9.99 -0.59 -3.50
CA GLU A 48 -11.15 -1.28 -2.97
C GLU A 48 -10.75 -2.65 -2.39
N GLY A 49 -11.43 -3.06 -1.32
CA GLY A 49 -11.36 -4.43 -0.83
C GLY A 49 -12.29 -5.32 -1.65
N LYS A 50 -11.87 -6.52 -1.99
CA LYS A 50 -12.69 -7.48 -2.77
C LYS A 50 -13.99 -7.87 -2.07
N THR A 51 -14.01 -7.83 -0.73
CA THR A 51 -15.19 -8.09 0.09
C THR A 51 -15.37 -6.97 1.11
N ALA A 52 -16.61 -6.80 1.61
CA ALA A 52 -16.93 -5.80 2.62
C ALA A 52 -16.15 -5.99 3.94
N ASP A 53 -15.70 -7.22 4.22
CA ASP A 53 -14.95 -7.56 5.44
C ASP A 53 -13.45 -7.31 5.32
N THR A 54 -12.95 -6.94 4.13
CA THR A 54 -11.56 -6.55 3.94
C THR A 54 -11.30 -5.22 4.63
N ARG A 55 -10.38 -5.20 5.59
CA ARG A 55 -10.02 -4.00 6.34
C ARG A 55 -8.72 -3.40 5.83
N PHE A 56 -8.71 -2.09 5.66
CA PHE A 56 -7.49 -1.30 5.49
C PHE A 56 -6.96 -0.92 6.86
N THR A 57 -5.77 -1.40 7.22
CA THR A 57 -5.20 -1.29 8.57
C THR A 57 -4.21 -0.15 8.72
N GLY A 58 -3.73 0.41 7.61
CA GLY A 58 -2.81 1.54 7.57
C GLY A 58 -2.36 1.83 6.14
N SER A 59 -1.76 2.99 5.93
CA SER A 59 -1.24 3.42 4.64
C SER A 59 0.01 4.28 4.81
N LEU A 60 0.81 4.37 3.77
CA LEU A 60 2.08 5.08 3.73
C LEU A 60 2.24 5.77 2.38
N ASP A 61 2.77 6.99 2.39
CA ASP A 61 3.18 7.74 1.20
C ASP A 61 4.71 7.71 1.10
N MET A 62 5.21 6.81 0.25
CA MET A 62 6.63 6.59 -0.03
C MET A 62 7.20 7.71 -0.90
N ASP A 63 6.45 8.27 -1.86
CA ASP A 63 6.95 9.40 -2.66
C ASP A 63 7.23 10.59 -1.73
N ALA A 64 6.24 10.99 -0.92
CA ALA A 64 6.40 12.12 0.00
C ALA A 64 7.53 11.88 1.01
N ALA A 65 7.66 10.66 1.55
CA ALA A 65 8.69 10.32 2.53
C ALA A 65 10.12 10.41 1.96
N PHE A 66 10.30 10.10 0.67
CA PHE A 66 11.63 10.07 0.05
C PHE A 66 11.93 11.23 -0.90
N LYS A 67 10.94 12.08 -1.22
CA LYS A 67 11.06 13.17 -2.19
C LYS A 67 12.19 14.15 -1.89
N GLN A 68 12.42 14.47 -0.62
CA GLN A 68 13.46 15.42 -0.23
C GLN A 68 14.87 14.81 -0.28
N VAL A 69 15.01 13.54 0.12
CA VAL A 69 16.31 12.87 0.24
C VAL A 69 16.76 12.20 -1.05
N GLU A 70 15.82 11.80 -1.92
CA GLU A 70 16.08 11.12 -3.18
C GLU A 70 15.26 11.75 -4.33
N PRO A 71 15.45 13.06 -4.63
CA PRO A 71 14.58 13.82 -5.53
C PRO A 71 14.55 13.31 -6.98
N GLU A 72 15.65 12.71 -7.45
CA GLU A 72 15.78 12.18 -8.82
C GLU A 72 15.44 10.69 -8.93
N ALA A 73 15.10 10.03 -7.83
CA ALA A 73 14.75 8.62 -7.85
C ALA A 73 13.34 8.39 -8.45
N ASN A 74 13.17 7.25 -9.12
CA ASN A 74 11.87 6.72 -9.51
C ASN A 74 11.15 6.20 -8.27
N ARG A 75 10.67 7.09 -7.40
CA ARG A 75 10.02 6.69 -6.15
C ARG A 75 8.66 6.04 -6.44
N TRP A 76 8.30 5.04 -5.65
CA TRP A 76 6.96 4.45 -5.64
C TRP A 76 6.03 5.28 -4.74
N ASP A 77 4.74 5.38 -5.05
CA ASP A 77 3.82 6.26 -4.32
C ASP A 77 3.33 5.66 -2.99
N PHE A 78 2.52 4.60 -3.00
CA PHE A 78 1.78 4.21 -1.79
C PHE A 78 1.98 2.77 -1.35
N GLY A 79 2.08 2.57 -0.03
CA GLY A 79 1.97 1.28 0.65
C GLY A 79 0.68 1.20 1.47
N ILE A 80 0.02 0.04 1.51
CA ILE A 80 -1.27 -0.14 2.19
C ILE A 80 -1.26 -1.46 2.96
N GLY A 81 -1.50 -1.38 4.27
CA GLY A 81 -1.77 -2.51 5.14
C GLY A 81 -3.21 -2.99 5.00
N MET A 82 -3.38 -4.31 4.88
CA MET A 82 -4.68 -4.93 4.70
C MET A 82 -4.83 -6.19 5.53
N ARG A 83 -6.07 -6.45 5.96
CA ARG A 83 -6.41 -7.65 6.72
C ARG A 83 -7.74 -8.22 6.24
N LYS A 84 -7.72 -9.49 5.85
CA LYS A 84 -8.93 -10.28 5.57
C LYS A 84 -9.37 -11.04 6.84
N PRO A 85 -10.66 -11.42 6.95
CA PRO A 85 -11.14 -12.22 8.07
C PRO A 85 -10.32 -13.48 8.29
N ALA A 86 -9.98 -13.76 9.55
CA ALA A 86 -9.19 -14.93 9.97
C ALA A 86 -7.83 -15.10 9.26
N LYS A 87 -7.28 -14.03 8.65
CA LYS A 87 -5.97 -14.03 8.01
C LYS A 87 -5.02 -13.04 8.68
N GLN A 88 -3.72 -13.32 8.53
CA GLN A 88 -2.69 -12.39 8.92
C GLN A 88 -2.75 -11.12 8.06
N GLU A 89 -2.34 -10.01 8.66
CA GLU A 89 -2.17 -8.75 7.95
C GLU A 89 -1.09 -8.89 6.87
N PHE A 90 -1.24 -8.16 5.78
CA PHE A 90 -0.29 -8.13 4.68
C PHE A 90 -0.24 -6.72 4.07
N ALA A 91 0.80 -6.46 3.28
CA ALA A 91 0.99 -5.19 2.57
C ALA A 91 0.81 -5.35 1.07
N VAL A 92 0.17 -4.35 0.45
CA VAL A 92 0.14 -4.13 -1.00
C VAL A 92 0.65 -2.73 -1.32
N TRP A 93 1.11 -2.55 -2.55
CA TRP A 93 1.76 -1.34 -3.02
C TRP A 93 1.05 -0.84 -4.27
N VAL A 94 0.68 0.43 -4.28
CA VAL A 94 -0.14 1.07 -5.32
C VAL A 94 0.62 2.25 -5.90
N GLU A 95 0.70 2.29 -7.22
CA GLU A 95 1.38 3.30 -8.01
C GLU A 95 0.40 3.94 -9.00
N PRO A 96 -0.18 5.10 -8.65
CA PRO A 96 -0.98 5.90 -9.58
C PRO A 96 -0.10 6.60 -10.61
N HIS A 97 0.06 5.97 -11.77
CA HIS A 97 0.91 6.49 -12.85
C HIS A 97 0.19 6.48 -14.20
N SER A 98 0.54 7.43 -15.06
CA SER A 98 -0.03 7.50 -16.40
C SER A 98 0.26 6.20 -17.15
N ALA A 99 -0.75 5.63 -17.79
CA ALA A 99 -0.56 4.61 -18.80
C ALA A 99 -0.95 5.19 -20.16
N SER A 100 -0.42 6.35 -20.54
CA SER A 100 -0.74 7.00 -21.83
C SER A 100 0.06 6.41 -23.01
N SER A 101 1.17 5.71 -22.74
CA SER A 101 2.02 5.10 -23.76
C SER A 101 2.64 3.77 -23.28
N LEU A 102 3.15 2.96 -24.21
CA LEU A 102 3.92 1.75 -23.87
C LEU A 102 5.27 2.08 -23.22
N GLY A 103 5.76 3.32 -23.37
CA GLY A 103 7.00 3.80 -22.73
C GLY A 103 6.92 3.82 -21.20
N GLU A 104 5.71 4.04 -20.65
CA GLU A 104 5.46 4.11 -19.21
C GLU A 104 5.77 2.81 -18.47
N VAL A 105 5.77 1.68 -19.19
CA VAL A 105 6.13 0.36 -18.64
C VAL A 105 7.56 0.39 -18.07
N LYS A 106 8.50 1.05 -18.75
CA LYS A 106 9.88 1.16 -18.26
C LYS A 106 9.94 1.99 -16.97
N THR A 107 9.20 3.11 -16.93
CA THR A 107 9.13 3.98 -15.75
C THR A 107 8.55 3.23 -14.55
N ILE A 108 7.46 2.51 -14.73
CA ILE A 108 6.83 1.70 -13.67
C ILE A 108 7.76 0.60 -13.17
N LEU A 109 8.50 -0.06 -14.07
CA LEU A 109 9.47 -1.07 -13.66
C LEU A 109 10.64 -0.45 -12.89
N ALA A 110 11.14 0.72 -13.30
CA ALA A 110 12.16 1.43 -12.54
C ALA A 110 11.65 1.87 -11.15
N LYS A 111 10.38 2.28 -11.05
CA LYS A 111 9.73 2.56 -9.76
C LYS A 111 9.61 1.32 -8.88
N LEU A 112 9.27 0.18 -9.48
CA LEU A 112 9.23 -1.09 -8.77
C LEU A 112 10.61 -1.52 -8.29
N ASP A 113 11.65 -1.34 -9.12
CA ASP A 113 13.03 -1.64 -8.75
C ASP A 113 13.46 -0.82 -7.53
N TRP A 114 13.13 0.48 -7.51
CA TRP A 114 13.36 1.34 -6.35
C TRP A 114 12.64 0.84 -5.09
N LEU A 115 11.34 0.50 -5.19
CA LEU A 115 10.57 0.01 -4.05
C LEU A 115 11.14 -1.30 -3.51
N GLN A 116 11.49 -2.25 -4.39
CA GLN A 116 12.10 -3.51 -3.98
C GLN A 116 13.46 -3.28 -3.32
N GLY A 117 14.28 -2.39 -3.88
CA GLY A 117 15.54 -1.97 -3.27
C GLY A 117 15.37 -1.36 -1.87
N LYS A 118 14.29 -0.59 -1.63
CA LYS A 118 13.92 -0.14 -0.27
C LYS A 118 13.54 -1.31 0.62
N LEU A 119 12.67 -2.21 0.16
CA LEU A 119 12.19 -3.33 0.96
C LEU A 119 13.30 -4.32 1.34
N ASP A 120 14.36 -4.42 0.55
CA ASP A 120 15.51 -5.28 0.83
C ASP A 120 16.46 -4.69 1.88
N GLN A 121 16.31 -3.42 2.27
CA GLN A 121 17.11 -2.80 3.32
C GLN A 121 16.70 -3.32 4.72
N PRO A 122 17.66 -3.47 5.67
CA PRO A 122 17.39 -4.06 6.99
C PRO A 122 16.25 -3.38 7.77
N GLU A 123 16.15 -2.06 7.71
CA GLU A 123 15.13 -1.26 8.38
C GLU A 123 13.72 -1.50 7.82
N PHE A 124 13.60 -1.95 6.58
CA PHE A 124 12.33 -2.29 5.93
C PHE A 124 11.92 -3.76 6.09
N ARG A 125 12.70 -4.59 6.79
CA ARG A 125 12.47 -6.04 6.90
C ARG A 125 11.05 -6.41 7.32
N GLN A 126 10.42 -5.64 8.20
CA GLN A 126 9.05 -5.91 8.66
C GLN A 126 8.01 -5.59 7.56
N LEU A 127 8.20 -4.50 6.80
CA LEU A 127 7.35 -4.19 5.65
C LEU A 127 7.55 -5.22 4.53
N LYS A 128 8.78 -5.69 4.33
CA LYS A 128 9.07 -6.79 3.41
C LYS A 128 8.35 -8.07 3.82
N ALA A 129 8.37 -8.44 5.10
CA ALA A 129 7.66 -9.62 5.59
C ALA A 129 6.14 -9.54 5.36
N LEU A 130 5.52 -8.37 5.57
CA LEU A 130 4.09 -8.15 5.25
C LEU A 130 3.82 -8.21 3.74
N THR A 131 4.78 -7.76 2.92
CA THR A 131 4.72 -7.84 1.46
C THR A 131 4.84 -9.30 0.98
N ASP A 132 5.70 -10.10 1.60
CA ASP A 132 5.85 -11.53 1.29
C ASP A 132 4.62 -12.32 1.78
N ALA A 133 4.05 -11.96 2.92
CA ALA A 133 2.78 -12.49 3.43
C ALA A 133 1.60 -12.26 2.46
N CYS A 134 1.63 -11.17 1.67
CA CYS A 134 0.65 -10.90 0.63
C CYS A 134 0.74 -11.95 -0.50
N ALA A 135 1.96 -12.21 -0.99
CA ALA A 135 2.19 -13.24 -2.00
C ALA A 135 1.86 -14.65 -1.50
N ALA A 136 2.22 -14.98 -0.26
CA ALA A 136 1.89 -16.27 0.36
C ALA A 136 0.37 -16.50 0.49
N GLN A 137 -0.42 -15.42 0.53
CA GLN A 137 -1.88 -15.47 0.51
C GLN A 137 -2.48 -15.49 -0.91
N GLY A 138 -1.66 -15.57 -1.95
CA GLY A 138 -2.10 -15.61 -3.35
C GLY A 138 -2.52 -14.25 -3.90
N HIS A 139 -2.11 -13.15 -3.29
CA HIS A 139 -2.42 -11.80 -3.73
C HIS A 139 -1.27 -11.19 -4.55
N ARG A 140 -1.61 -10.26 -5.43
CA ARG A 140 -0.62 -9.42 -6.11
C ARG A 140 -0.14 -8.36 -5.14
N ARG A 141 1.16 -8.13 -5.12
CA ARG A 141 1.82 -7.21 -4.19
C ARG A 141 1.86 -5.79 -4.75
N PHE A 142 2.08 -5.67 -6.06
CA PHE A 142 2.39 -4.41 -6.72
C PHE A 142 1.32 -4.11 -7.77
N HIS A 143 0.73 -2.93 -7.69
CA HIS A 143 -0.39 -2.52 -8.52
C HIS A 143 -0.11 -1.20 -9.21
N TRP A 144 -0.13 -1.22 -10.55
CA TRP A 144 -0.17 0.00 -11.36
C TRP A 144 -1.62 0.47 -11.51
N MET A 145 -1.95 1.57 -10.84
CA MET A 145 -3.23 2.26 -11.00
C MET A 145 -3.12 3.27 -12.14
N ALA A 146 -3.83 3.03 -13.24
CA ALA A 146 -3.77 3.88 -14.42
C ALA A 146 -4.51 5.21 -14.19
N THR A 147 -3.82 6.32 -14.43
CA THR A 147 -4.42 7.68 -14.45
C THR A 147 -4.77 8.15 -15.86
N ALA A 148 -4.26 7.46 -16.88
CA ALA A 148 -4.62 7.57 -18.30
C ALA A 148 -4.60 6.15 -18.92
N ARG A 149 -5.21 5.93 -20.09
CA ARG A 149 -5.40 4.59 -20.66
C ARG A 149 -4.63 4.36 -21.96
N VAL A 150 -3.84 3.29 -21.96
CA VAL A 150 -3.24 2.63 -23.12
C VAL A 150 -3.60 1.16 -23.04
N GLY A 151 -4.02 0.58 -24.16
CA GLY A 151 -4.33 -0.85 -24.23
C GLY A 151 -3.05 -1.68 -24.29
N ILE A 152 -2.52 -2.11 -23.14
CA ILE A 152 -1.50 -3.16 -23.11
C ILE A 152 -2.19 -4.50 -23.43
N ARG A 153 -1.89 -5.04 -24.61
CA ARG A 153 -2.51 -6.29 -25.08
C ARG A 153 -1.97 -7.49 -24.28
N PRO A 154 -2.82 -8.45 -23.90
CA PRO A 154 -2.35 -9.71 -23.33
C PRO A 154 -1.31 -10.38 -24.24
N GLY A 155 -0.24 -10.90 -23.64
CA GLY A 155 0.87 -11.56 -24.36
C GLY A 155 1.83 -10.62 -25.09
N SER A 156 1.62 -9.29 -25.07
CA SER A 156 2.61 -8.36 -25.61
C SER A 156 3.91 -8.41 -24.80
N ARG A 157 5.00 -7.92 -25.40
CA ARG A 157 6.30 -7.78 -24.73
C ARG A 157 6.16 -7.03 -23.40
N GLU A 158 5.41 -5.92 -23.38
CA GLU A 158 5.16 -5.10 -22.21
C GLU A 158 4.36 -5.85 -21.13
N ALA A 159 3.32 -6.59 -21.52
CA ALA A 159 2.56 -7.42 -20.59
C ALA A 159 3.46 -8.50 -19.94
N ASN A 160 4.32 -9.13 -20.73
CA ASN A 160 5.26 -10.15 -20.26
C ASN A 160 6.33 -9.56 -19.33
N MET A 161 6.83 -8.35 -19.63
CA MET A 161 7.76 -7.62 -18.75
C MET A 161 7.16 -7.34 -17.37
N LEU A 162 5.91 -6.89 -17.32
CA LEU A 162 5.18 -6.66 -16.06
C LEU A 162 4.95 -7.98 -15.30
N ALA A 163 4.49 -9.01 -16.00
CA ALA A 163 4.19 -10.32 -15.41
C ALA A 163 5.44 -10.98 -14.81
N ALA A 164 6.59 -10.88 -15.48
CA ALA A 164 7.88 -11.38 -14.98
C ALA A 164 8.30 -10.73 -13.64
N ARG A 165 7.80 -9.53 -13.36
CA ARG A 165 8.05 -8.77 -12.12
C ARG A 165 6.90 -8.87 -11.12
N GLY A 166 5.93 -9.76 -11.38
CA GLY A 166 4.79 -10.02 -10.50
C GLY A 166 3.69 -8.95 -10.53
N MET A 167 3.65 -8.14 -11.60
CA MET A 167 2.63 -7.11 -11.81
C MET A 167 1.59 -7.56 -12.84
N ASN A 168 0.39 -6.99 -12.72
CA ASN A 168 -0.63 -7.05 -13.78
C ASN A 168 -0.50 -5.80 -14.68
N PRO A 169 -1.10 -5.81 -15.89
CA PRO A 169 -1.32 -4.60 -16.68
C PRO A 169 -2.05 -3.50 -15.89
N PRO A 170 -1.92 -2.22 -16.29
CA PRO A 170 -2.54 -1.10 -15.59
C PRO A 170 -4.06 -1.24 -15.52
N SER A 171 -4.62 -0.87 -14.37
CA SER A 171 -6.07 -0.84 -14.14
C SER A 171 -6.48 0.49 -13.52
N THR A 172 -7.66 1.01 -13.87
CA THR A 172 -8.18 2.24 -13.26
C THR A 172 -8.63 2.04 -11.81
N ARG A 173 -8.80 0.78 -11.39
CA ARG A 173 -9.12 0.39 -10.00
C ARG A 173 -8.21 -0.71 -9.52
N VAL A 174 -7.87 -0.66 -8.25
CA VAL A 174 -7.11 -1.69 -7.56
C VAL A 174 -8.04 -2.38 -6.57
N VAL A 175 -8.41 -3.62 -6.88
CA VAL A 175 -9.28 -4.46 -6.04
C VAL A 175 -8.45 -5.58 -5.42
N ILE A 176 -8.42 -5.64 -4.08
CA ILE A 176 -7.54 -6.55 -3.31
C ILE A 176 -8.34 -7.53 -2.44
#